data_AF-A0A841B740-F1
#
_entry.id   AF-A0A841B740-F1
#
_cell.length_a   1.000
_cell.length_b   1.000
_cell.length_c   1.000
_cell.angle_alpha   90.00
_cell.angle_beta   90.00
_cell.angle_gamma   90.00
#
_symmetry.space_group_name_H-M   'P 1'
#
loop_
_entity.id
_entity.type
_entity.pdbx_description
1 polymer ?
#
loop_
_entity_poly.entity_id
_entity_poly.type
_entity_poly.pdbx_seq_one_letter_code
_entity_poly.pdbx_strand_id
1 'polypeptide(L)'
;MPHSRGFSVEIDDLKAMATDTKGHGMPTAEERVRDASESMRKLYTSPVEAFGSEVDEATQLGRNRNKLIALLITGGLGISDSLDVAASRLKTIAEMYERIEQEIVGK
;
A
#
# COMPACT_ATOMS: atom_id res chain seq x y z
N MET A 1 37.41 15.03 8.73
CA MET A 1 36.33 15.65 7.93
C MET A 1 35.19 14.65 7.87
N PRO A 2 33.93 15.03 8.15
CA PRO A 2 32.82 14.09 8.00
C PRO A 2 32.57 13.89 6.50
N HIS A 3 32.59 12.63 6.06
CA HIS A 3 32.16 12.27 4.71
C HIS A 3 30.68 12.65 4.56
N SER A 4 30.39 13.68 3.77
CA SER A 4 29.04 13.87 3.25
C SER A 4 28.71 12.62 2.46
N ARG A 5 27.77 11.80 2.93
CA ARG A 5 27.14 10.80 2.07
C ARG A 5 26.60 11.58 0.87
N GLY A 6 27.09 11.29 -0.32
CA GLY A 6 26.69 12.01 -1.53
C GLY A 6 25.22 11.72 -1.85
N PHE A 7 24.57 12.64 -2.57
CA PHE A 7 23.19 12.49 -3.03
C PHE A 7 22.96 11.15 -3.77
N SER A 8 23.98 10.59 -4.43
CA SER A 8 23.92 9.29 -5.11
C SER A 8 23.43 8.12 -4.24
N VAL A 9 23.87 7.99 -2.99
CA VAL A 9 23.40 6.91 -2.09
C VAL A 9 21.93 7.10 -1.73
N GLU A 10 21.53 8.36 -1.53
CA GLU A 10 20.15 8.72 -1.20
C GLU A 10 19.22 8.54 -2.41
N ILE A 11 19.72 8.77 -3.63
CA ILE A 11 19.01 8.48 -4.90
C ILE A 11 18.76 6.99 -5.06
N ASP A 12 19.77 6.15 -4.83
CA ASP A 12 19.64 4.69 -4.96
C ASP A 12 18.64 4.14 -3.95
N ASP A 13 18.67 4.60 -2.70
CA ASP A 13 17.70 4.22 -1.67
C ASP A 13 16.27 4.64 -2.05
N LEU A 14 16.08 5.85 -2.58
CA LEU A 14 14.77 6.33 -3.05
C LEU A 14 14.26 5.50 -4.24
N LYS A 15 15.12 5.19 -5.22
CA LYS A 15 14.77 4.33 -6.36
C LYS A 15 14.44 2.92 -5.90
N ALA A 16 15.22 2.35 -4.99
CA ALA A 16 14.96 1.03 -4.41
C ALA A 16 13.59 1.01 -3.71
N MET A 17 13.30 2.01 -2.87
CA MET A 17 12.00 2.12 -2.19
C MET A 17 10.83 2.26 -3.17
N ALA A 18 11.03 2.97 -4.29
CA ALA A 18 9.99 3.19 -5.29
C ALA A 18 9.76 2.00 -6.24
N THR A 19 10.74 1.11 -6.41
CA THR A 19 10.72 0.09 -7.49
C THR A 19 10.92 -1.34 -7.04
N ASP A 20 11.35 -1.57 -5.79
CA ASP A 20 11.51 -2.92 -5.26
C ASP A 20 10.15 -3.61 -5.11
N THR A 21 9.96 -4.62 -5.96
CA THR A 21 8.77 -5.47 -6.04
C THR A 21 8.94 -6.81 -5.33
N LYS A 22 10.12 -7.11 -4.76
CA LYS A 22 10.41 -8.41 -4.12
C LYS A 22 10.81 -8.30 -2.65
N GLY A 23 11.13 -7.12 -2.15
CA GLY A 23 11.58 -6.89 -0.79
C GLY A 23 10.64 -6.03 0.03
N HIS A 24 11.08 -4.80 0.32
CA HIS A 24 10.42 -3.87 1.26
C HIS A 24 10.04 -2.53 0.61
N GLY A 25 10.08 -2.46 -0.72
CA GLY A 25 9.64 -1.29 -1.47
C GLY A 25 8.14 -1.04 -1.39
N MET A 26 7.74 0.17 -1.75
CA MET A 26 6.34 0.62 -1.83
C MET A 26 5.48 -0.29 -2.71
N PRO A 27 5.93 -0.79 -3.88
CA PRO A 27 5.14 -1.73 -4.67
C PRO A 27 4.83 -3.05 -3.94
N THR A 28 5.80 -3.63 -3.21
CA THR A 28 5.53 -4.83 -2.42
C THR A 28 4.58 -4.56 -1.26
N ALA A 29 4.67 -3.39 -0.62
CA ALA A 29 3.75 -3.01 0.44
C ALA A 29 2.32 -2.82 -0.10
N GLU A 30 2.20 -2.16 -1.26
CA GLU A 30 0.95 -1.96 -2.00
C GLU A 30 0.28 -3.31 -2.30
N GLU A 31 1.00 -4.23 -2.94
CA GLU A 31 0.51 -5.56 -3.31
C GLU A 31 0.02 -6.33 -2.07
N ARG A 32 0.79 -6.34 -0.97
CA ARG A 32 0.39 -7.02 0.27
C ARG A 32 -0.89 -6.45 0.88
N VAL A 33 -1.06 -5.13 0.87
CA VAL A 33 -2.28 -4.48 1.39
C VAL A 33 -3.45 -4.79 0.47
N ARG A 34 -3.24 -4.77 -0.84
CA ARG A 34 -4.24 -5.10 -1.86
C ARG A 34 -4.72 -6.54 -1.71
N ASP A 35 -3.79 -7.49 -1.61
CA ASP A 35 -4.07 -8.92 -1.41
C ASP A 35 -4.80 -9.19 -0.10
N ALA A 36 -4.35 -8.56 0.99
CA ALA A 36 -5.04 -8.66 2.27
C ALA A 36 -6.49 -8.17 2.16
N SER A 37 -6.70 -7.03 1.50
CA SER A 37 -8.03 -6.45 1.26
C SER A 37 -8.90 -7.36 0.39
N GLU A 38 -8.36 -7.89 -0.70
CA GLU A 38 -9.08 -8.82 -1.57
C GLU A 38 -9.40 -10.15 -0.87
N SER A 39 -8.50 -10.66 -0.04
CA SER A 39 -8.73 -11.89 0.73
C SER A 39 -9.92 -11.74 1.70
N MET A 40 -10.13 -10.56 2.28
CA MET A 40 -11.26 -10.28 3.16
C MET A 40 -12.61 -10.37 2.43
N ARG A 41 -12.65 -10.25 1.10
CA ARG A 41 -13.88 -10.49 0.32
C ARG A 41 -14.41 -11.91 0.50
N LYS A 42 -13.53 -12.88 0.75
CA LYS A 42 -13.92 -14.28 1.02
C LYS A 42 -14.63 -14.45 2.37
N LEU A 43 -14.54 -13.46 3.25
CA LEU A 43 -15.18 -13.49 4.56
C LEU A 43 -16.65 -13.03 4.51
N TYR A 44 -17.11 -12.45 3.40
CA TYR A 44 -18.54 -12.16 3.22
C TYR A 44 -19.33 -13.46 3.30
N THR A 45 -20.39 -13.42 4.09
CA THR A 45 -21.34 -14.53 4.22
C THR A 45 -22.74 -13.95 4.24
N SER A 46 -23.72 -14.70 3.73
CA SER A 46 -25.11 -14.33 3.94
C SER A 46 -25.40 -14.39 5.45
N PRO A 47 -25.89 -13.31 6.08
CA PRO A 47 -26.24 -13.33 7.49
C PRO A 47 -27.24 -14.45 7.84
N VAL A 48 -28.17 -14.73 6.91
CA VAL A 48 -29.19 -15.76 7.06
C VAL A 48 -28.59 -17.17 6.99
N GLU A 49 -27.59 -17.39 6.13
CA GLU A 49 -26.91 -18.70 6.00
C GLU A 49 -25.99 -18.98 7.19
N ALA A 50 -25.34 -17.94 7.74
CA ALA A 50 -24.40 -18.09 8.85
C ALA A 50 -25.08 -18.23 10.22
N PHE A 51 -26.25 -17.63 10.40
CA PHE A 51 -26.87 -17.50 11.73
C PHE A 51 -28.33 -17.95 11.81
N GLY A 52 -28.94 -18.37 10.69
CA GLY A 52 -30.35 -18.73 10.62
C GLY A 52 -31.28 -17.51 10.61
N SER A 53 -32.52 -17.70 10.12
CA SER A 53 -33.53 -16.63 10.02
C SER A 53 -34.31 -16.38 11.32
N GLU A 54 -34.13 -17.22 12.33
CA GLU A 54 -34.99 -17.24 13.52
C GLU A 54 -34.51 -16.32 14.65
N VAL A 55 -33.31 -15.72 14.52
CA VAL A 55 -32.73 -14.83 15.53
C VAL A 55 -32.39 -13.47 14.91
N ASP A 56 -33.25 -12.47 15.14
CA ASP A 56 -33.11 -11.11 14.60
C ASP A 56 -31.75 -10.47 14.96
N GLU A 57 -31.28 -10.69 16.18
CA GLU A 57 -29.99 -10.20 16.67
C GLU A 57 -28.81 -10.80 15.88
N ALA A 58 -28.91 -12.08 15.51
CA ALA A 58 -27.85 -12.77 14.78
C ALA A 58 -27.81 -12.33 13.30
N THR A 59 -28.98 -12.05 12.71
CA THR A 59 -29.06 -11.41 11.39
C THR A 59 -28.48 -9.99 11.40
N GLN A 60 -28.76 -9.20 12.45
CA GLN A 60 -28.14 -7.88 12.62
C GLN A 60 -26.62 -7.95 12.79
N LEU A 61 -26.13 -8.91 13.58
CA LEU A 61 -24.70 -9.14 13.78
C LEU A 61 -24.00 -9.50 12.46
N GLY A 62 -24.58 -10.40 11.66
CA GLY A 62 -24.05 -10.74 10.34
C GLY A 62 -24.00 -9.55 9.38
N ARG A 63 -25.03 -8.69 9.37
CA ARG A 63 -25.02 -7.43 8.60
C ARG A 63 -23.92 -6.48 9.08
N ASN A 64 -23.76 -6.32 10.39
CA ASN A 64 -22.73 -5.44 10.97
C ASN A 64 -21.32 -5.96 10.67
N ARG A 65 -21.09 -7.27 10.74
CA ARG A 65 -19.85 -7.93 10.32
C ARG A 65 -19.54 -7.65 8.86
N ASN A 66 -20.50 -7.83 7.96
CA ASN A 66 -20.30 -7.58 6.53
C ASN A 66 -20.02 -6.09 6.25
N LYS A 67 -20.69 -5.17 6.95
CA LYS A 67 -20.40 -3.73 6.86
C LYS A 67 -18.96 -3.41 7.29
N LEU A 68 -18.50 -3.99 8.41
CA LEU A 68 -17.13 -3.82 8.87
C LEU A 68 -16.12 -4.34 7.85
N ILE A 69 -16.36 -5.54 7.30
CA ILE A 69 -15.52 -6.11 6.23
C ILE A 69 -15.48 -5.17 5.01
N ALA A 70 -16.62 -4.60 4.60
CA ALA A 70 -16.68 -3.64 3.50
C ALA A 70 -15.80 -2.40 3.74
N LEU A 71 -15.86 -1.85 4.96
CA LEU A 71 -15.06 -0.69 5.35
C LEU A 71 -13.57 -1.02 5.35
N LEU A 72 -13.17 -2.18 5.87
CA LEU A 72 -11.78 -2.63 5.88
C LEU A 72 -11.23 -2.82 4.47
N ILE A 73 -12.01 -3.42 3.57
CA ILE A 73 -11.62 -3.57 2.15
C ILE A 73 -11.45 -2.21 1.50
N THR A 74 -12.40 -1.30 1.70
CA THR A 74 -12.36 0.04 1.09
C THR A 74 -11.15 0.84 1.60
N GLY A 75 -10.91 0.80 2.91
CA GLY A 75 -9.75 1.47 3.52
C GLY A 75 -8.43 0.89 3.05
N GLY A 76 -8.32 -0.44 2.96
CA GLY A 76 -7.12 -1.12 2.47
C GLY A 76 -6.81 -0.79 1.01
N LEU A 77 -7.81 -0.80 0.12
CA LEU A 77 -7.64 -0.36 -1.27
C LEU A 77 -7.19 1.10 -1.36
N GLY A 78 -7.76 2.01 -0.57
CA GLY A 78 -7.31 3.40 -0.54
C GLY A 78 -5.88 3.59 -0.03
N ILE A 79 -5.42 2.72 0.88
CA ILE A 79 -4.01 2.69 1.32
C ILE A 79 -3.11 2.19 0.18
N SER A 80 -3.50 1.14 -0.53
CA SER A 80 -2.75 0.61 -1.69
C SER A 80 -2.60 1.69 -2.78
N ASP A 81 -3.67 2.39 -3.14
CA ASP A 81 -3.61 3.53 -4.07
C ASP A 81 -2.65 4.63 -3.59
N SER A 82 -2.63 4.91 -2.29
CA SER A 82 -1.73 5.90 -1.70
C SER A 82 -0.26 5.46 -1.77
N LEU A 83 0.02 4.17 -1.63
CA LEU A 83 1.36 3.59 -1.73
C LEU A 83 1.88 3.65 -3.17
N ASP A 84 1.03 3.38 -4.17
CA ASP A 84 1.39 3.53 -5.59
C ASP A 84 1.74 4.98 -5.94
N VAL A 85 0.91 5.93 -5.49
CA VAL A 85 1.18 7.38 -5.67
C VAL A 85 2.50 7.77 -4.98
N ALA A 86 2.76 7.27 -3.77
CA ALA A 86 4.00 7.53 -3.05
C ALA A 86 5.22 6.98 -3.81
N ALA A 87 5.14 5.76 -4.35
CA ALA A 87 6.20 5.15 -5.16
C ALA A 87 6.54 6.02 -6.38
N SER A 88 5.52 6.48 -7.11
CA SER A 88 5.69 7.37 -8.28
C SER A 88 6.36 8.70 -7.92
N ARG A 89 5.98 9.30 -6.78
CA ARG A 89 6.59 10.54 -6.28
C ARG A 89 8.04 10.34 -5.87
N LEU A 90 8.36 9.26 -5.15
CA LEU A 90 9.73 8.94 -4.75
C LEU A 90 10.63 8.76 -5.97
N LYS A 91 10.13 8.06 -7.01
CA LYS A 91 10.84 7.92 -8.28
C LYS A 91 11.12 9.28 -8.92
N THR A 92 10.12 10.15 -9.00
CA THR A 92 10.28 11.51 -9.56
C THR A 92 11.33 12.32 -8.79
N ILE A 93 11.30 12.27 -7.45
CA ILE A 93 12.28 12.96 -6.60
C ILE A 93 13.69 12.43 -6.87
N ALA A 94 13.84 11.10 -6.98
CA ALA A 94 15.14 10.48 -7.24
C ALA A 94 15.70 10.88 -8.62
N GLU A 95 14.86 10.94 -9.65
CA GLU A 95 15.22 11.42 -10.99
C GLU A 95 15.64 12.90 -10.97
N MET A 96 14.96 13.74 -10.19
CA MET A 96 15.33 15.15 -10.02
C MET A 96 16.69 15.31 -9.33
N TYR A 97 16.94 14.56 -8.25
CA TYR A 97 18.24 14.59 -7.57
C TYR A 97 19.37 14.10 -8.46
N GLU A 98 19.15 13.03 -9.23
CA GLU A 98 20.14 12.52 -10.20
C GLU A 98 20.49 13.56 -11.26
N ARG A 99 19.50 14.28 -11.78
CA ARG A 99 19.73 15.38 -12.72
C ARG A 99 20.54 16.52 -12.10
N ILE A 100 20.20 16.93 -10.88
CA ILE A 100 20.94 17.98 -10.17
C ILE A 100 22.39 17.55 -9.93
N GLU A 101 22.63 16.29 -9.56
CA GLU A 101 23.98 15.76 -9.36
C GLU A 101 24.79 15.77 -10.67
N GLN A 102 24.18 15.41 -11.80
CA GLN A 102 24.82 15.49 -13.13
C GLN A 102 25.18 16.94 -13.50
N GLU A 103 24.25 17.88 -13.31
CA GLU A 103 24.48 19.31 -13.57
C GLU A 103 25.59 19.90 -12.69
N ILE A 104 25.68 19.52 -11.41
CA ILE A 104 26.73 19.97 -10.48
C ILE A 104 28.09 19.37 -10.81
N VAL A 105 28.14 18.07 -11.11
CA VAL A 105 29.39 17.34 -11.40
C VAL A 105 29.92 17.68 -12.81
N GLY A 106 29.13 18.39 -13.62
CA GLY A 106 29.51 18.83 -14.96
C GLY A 106 29.61 17.66 -15.95
N LYS A 107 28.81 16.61 -15.73
CA LYS A 107 28.67 15.45 -16.62
C LYS A 107 27.40 15.53 -17.44
#